data_AF-A0A933ID11-F1
#
_entry.id   AF-A0A933ID11-F1
#
_cell.length_a   1.000
_cell.length_b   1.000
_cell.length_c   1.000
_cell.angle_alpha   90.00
_cell.angle_beta   90.00
_cell.angle_gamma   90.00
#
_symmetry.space_group_name_H-M   'P 1'
#
loop_
_entity.id
_entity.type
_entity.pdbx_description
1 polymer ?
#
loop_
_entity_poly.entity_id
_entity_poly.type
_entity_poly.pdbx_seq_one_letter_code
_entity_poly.pdbx_strand_id
1 'polypeptide(L)' 'MHLMLLGQGIPIMEHVAHLETLPAPRFQFVGVPSRIRGATGSPIRAIAIFEGEGAHA' A
#
# COMPACT_ATOMS: atom_id res chain seq x y z
N MET A 1 14.19 -10.18 7.32
CA MET A 1 13.19 -9.69 6.34
C MET A 1 13.52 -8.27 5.89
N HIS A 2 13.45 -7.23 6.75
CA HIS A 2 13.72 -5.83 6.35
C HIS A 2 15.02 -5.65 5.56
N LEU A 3 16.14 -6.15 6.07
CA LEU A 3 17.44 -6.02 5.42
C LEU A 3 17.50 -6.66 4.03
N MET A 4 16.77 -7.76 3.82
CA MET A 4 16.74 -8.45 2.53
C MET A 4 15.93 -7.66 1.50
N LEU A 5 14.71 -7.23 1.84
CA LEU A 5 13.85 -6.51 0.89
C LEU A 5 14.36 -5.10 0.61
N LEU A 6 14.66 -4.32 1.67
CA LEU A 6 15.17 -2.96 1.51
C LEU A 6 16.56 -2.95 0.88
N GLY A 7 17.39 -3.97 1.17
CA GLY A 7 18.69 -4.15 0.51
C GLY A 7 18.60 -4.44 -0.99
N GLN A 8 17.42 -4.84 -1.48
CA GLN A 8 17.12 -5.00 -2.91
C GLN A 8 16.28 -3.83 -3.47
N GLY A 9 16.09 -2.75 -2.70
CA GLY A 9 15.27 -1.61 -3.11
C GLY A 9 13.77 -1.88 -3.15
N ILE A 10 13.31 -2.99 -2.54
CA ILE A 10 11.89 -3.34 -2.47
C ILE A 10 11.29 -2.66 -1.23
N PRO A 11 10.31 -1.75 -1.39
CA PRO A 11 9.68 -1.07 -0.26
C PRO A 11 8.80 -2.04 0.55
N ILE A 12 8.64 -1.74 1.84
CA ILE A 12 7.83 -2.51 2.79
C ILE A 12 6.71 -1.61 3.29
N MET A 13 5.49 -2.16 3.37
CA MET A 13 4.34 -1.48 3.96
C MET A 13 3.99 -2.16 5.28
N GLU A 14 3.89 -1.37 6.34
CA GLU A 14 3.62 -1.84 7.69
C GLU A 14 2.28 -1.28 8.19
N HIS A 15 1.68 -1.97 9.16
CA HIS A 15 0.39 -1.58 9.77
C HIS A 15 -0.76 -1.38 8.76
N VAL A 16 -0.77 -2.18 7.68
CA VAL A 16 -1.89 -2.18 6.71
C VAL A 16 -3.14 -2.76 7.40
N ALA A 17 -4.27 -2.10 7.21
CA ALA A 17 -5.56 -2.45 7.82
C ALA A 17 -6.64 -2.73 6.76
N HIS A 18 -7.78 -3.26 7.20
CA HIS A 18 -8.97 -3.56 6.37
C HIS A 18 -8.72 -4.58 5.24
N LEU A 19 -7.76 -5.48 5.42
CA LEU A 19 -7.47 -6.52 4.41
C LEU A 19 -8.64 -7.51 4.29
N GLU A 20 -9.36 -7.72 5.37
CA GLU A 20 -10.56 -8.56 5.45
C GLU A 20 -11.76 -7.99 4.70
N THR A 21 -11.76 -6.69 4.37
CA THR A 21 -12.86 -6.03 3.65
C THR A 21 -12.63 -6.01 2.13
N LEU A 22 -11.52 -6.56 1.65
CA LEU A 22 -11.20 -6.55 0.23
C LEU A 22 -12.14 -7.50 -0.53
N PRO A 23 -12.82 -7.04 -1.59
CA PRO A 23 -13.83 -7.84 -2.28
C PRO A 23 -13.24 -8.90 -3.22
N ALA A 24 -11.92 -8.86 -3.45
CA ALA A 24 -11.24 -9.79 -4.34
C ALA A 24 -9.83 -10.12 -3.82
N PRO A 25 -9.32 -11.33 -4.11
CA PRO A 25 -7.96 -11.72 -3.75
C PRO A 25 -6.89 -10.96 -4.54
N ARG A 26 -7.29 -10.28 -5.63
CA ARG A 26 -6.41 -9.45 -6.46
C ARG A 26 -7.02 -8.07 -6.61
N PHE A 27 -6.19 -7.07 -6.33
CA PHE A 27 -6.51 -5.66 -6.44
C PHE A 27 -5.21 -4.90 -6.72
N GLN A 28 -5.32 -3.69 -7.26
CA GLN A 28 -4.18 -2.79 -7.39
C GLN A 28 -3.98 -2.05 -6.07
N PHE A 29 -2.81 -2.22 -5.46
CA PHE A 29 -2.42 -1.45 -4.29
C PHE A 29 -1.73 -0.16 -4.71
N VAL A 30 -2.14 0.96 -4.11
CA VAL A 30 -1.49 2.26 -4.26
C VAL A 30 -1.13 2.79 -2.87
N GLY A 31 0.16 2.95 -2.62
CA GLY A 31 0.69 3.60 -1.41
C GLY A 31 1.37 4.89 -1.78
N VAL A 32 0.80 6.03 -1.41
CA VAL A 32 1.35 7.36 -1.74
C VAL A 32 2.18 7.89 -0.57
N PRO A 33 3.53 7.92 -0.68
CA PRO A 33 4.38 8.50 0.34
C PRO A 33 4.44 10.03 0.23
N SER A 34 4.78 10.67 1.35
CA SER A 34 5.09 12.10 1.39
C SER A 34 6.41 12.37 0.68
N ARG A 35 6.46 13.42 -0.14
CA ARG A 35 7.67 13.81 -0.90
C ARG A 35 8.68 14.54 -0.01
N ILE A 36 9.35 13.80 0.87
CA ILE A 36 10.34 14.32 1.82
C ILE A 36 11.76 14.04 1.31
N ARG A 37 12.60 15.07 1.20
CA ARG A 37 13.98 14.92 0.73
C ARG A 37 14.80 14.09 1.72
N GLY A 38 15.46 13.04 1.22
CA GLY A 38 16.36 12.19 2.01
C GLY A 38 15.66 11.26 3.02
N ALA A 39 14.31 11.20 3.01
CA ALA A 39 13.57 10.30 3.87
C ALA A 39 13.69 8.85 3.40
N THR A 40 13.70 7.92 4.37
CA THR A 40 13.71 6.47 4.14
C THR A 40 12.31 5.84 4.21
N GLY A 41 11.30 6.62 4.62
CA GLY A 41 9.90 6.22 4.69
C GLY A 41 9.01 7.37 5.16
N SER A 42 7.69 7.18 5.07
CA SER A 42 6.68 8.08 5.62
C SER A 42 5.40 7.30 5.92
N PRO A 43 4.50 7.81 6.78
CA PRO A 43 3.11 7.37 6.75
C PRO A 43 2.56 7.51 5.32
N ILE A 44 1.67 6.60 4.94
CA ILE A 44 1.02 6.60 3.62
C ILE A 44 -0.49 6.57 3.78
N ARG A 45 -1.18 7.02 2.73
CA ARG A 45 -2.55 6.59 2.49
C ARG A 45 -2.51 5.35 1.60
N ALA A 46 -2.78 4.20 2.19
CA ALA A 46 -2.92 2.93 1.48
C ALA A 46 -4.30 2.85 0.82
N ILE A 47 -4.33 2.56 -0.47
CA ILE A 47 -5.55 2.49 -1.27
C ILE A 47 -5.55 1.15 -2.00
N ALA A 48 -6.67 0.43 -1.94
CA ALA A 48 -6.95 -0.71 -2.80
C ALA A 48 -7.91 -0.25 -3.91
N ILE A 49 -7.49 -0.42 -5.16
CA ILE A 49 -8.33 -0.20 -6.35
C ILE A 49 -8.68 -1.59 -6.90
N PHE A 50 -9.96 -1.84 -7.08
CA PHE A 50 -10.48 -3.09 -7.61
C PHE A 50 -11.69 -2.79 -8.49
N GLU A 51 -11.97 -3.69 -9.44
CA GLU A 51 -13.15 -3.61 -10.26
C GLU A 51 -14.38 -4.00 -9.42
N GLY A 52 -15.36 -3.12 -9.37
CA GLY A 52 -16.66 -3.33 -8.73
C GLY A 52 -17.65 -2.31 -9.28
N GLU A 53 -18.94 -2.66 -9.40
CA GLU A 53 -19.98 -1.67 -9.72
C GLU A 53 -19.87 -0.53 -8.69
N GLY A 54 -19.66 0.69 -9.20
CA GLY A 54 -19.22 1.82 -8.40
C GLY A 54 -20.04 1.98 -7.12
N ALA A 55 -19.33 2.21 -6.00
CA ALA A 55 -19.94 2.58 -4.73
C ALA A 55 -20.56 3.98 -4.81
N HIS A 56 -21.69 4.08 -5.52
CA HIS A 56 -22.68 5.14 -5.47
C HIS A 56 -24.07 4.49 -5.51
N ALA A 57 -24.43 3.84 -4.41
CA ALA A 57 -25.81 3.55 -4.02
C ALA A 57 -26.01 4.07 -2.60
#